data_AF-A0A150MSZ8-F1
#
_entry.id   AF-A0A150MSZ8-F1
#
_cell.length_a   1.000
_cell.length_b   1.000
_cell.length_c   1.000
_cell.angle_alpha   90.00
_cell.angle_beta   90.00
_cell.angle_gamma   90.00
#
_symmetry.space_group_name_H-M   'P 1'
#
loop_
_entity.id
_entity.type
_entity.pdbx_description
1 polymer ?
#
loop_
_entity_poly.entity_id
_entity_poly.type
_entity_poly.pdbx_seq_one_letter_code
_entity_poly.pdbx_strand_id
1 'polypeptide(L)'
;MLAEIHGKISSDGSNLSERLEDQLTANVFGTSRYLPFHKGIQPIFSKAVFFSQTDQTVFINGLAAQKDEFIGDKVNFWVKGERSEIDVLLELDHLTIGIEVKYHSPLSSDDQLEREASDLLKGKGQTPKFLLLLGTEPEVNMMAKKVMENRKLPSGVHFGYLS
;
A
#
# COMPACT_ATOMS: atom_id res chain seq x y z
N MET A 1 -4.87 -15.45 13.46
CA MET A 1 -5.23 -14.69 12.22
C MET A 1 -3.99 -13.96 11.69
N LEU A 2 -3.91 -13.50 10.43
CA LEU A 2 -2.66 -12.87 9.90
C LEU A 2 -2.18 -11.69 10.76
N ALA A 3 -3.06 -10.77 11.17
CA ALA A 3 -2.73 -9.67 12.06
C ALA A 3 -2.22 -10.12 13.45
N GLU A 4 -2.73 -11.23 13.98
CA GLU A 4 -2.26 -11.84 15.23
C GLU A 4 -0.87 -12.48 15.06
N ILE A 5 -0.62 -13.18 13.95
CA ILE A 5 0.70 -13.77 13.63
C ILE A 5 1.77 -12.67 13.55
N HIS A 6 1.40 -11.49 13.06
CA HIS A 6 2.28 -10.33 12.98
C HIS A 6 2.27 -9.45 14.26
N GLY A 7 1.57 -9.87 15.32
CA GLY A 7 1.55 -9.19 16.61
C GLY A 7 0.79 -7.85 16.62
N LYS A 8 -0.02 -7.56 15.61
CA LYS A 8 -0.91 -6.38 15.59
C LYS A 8 -2.09 -6.56 16.53
N ILE A 9 -2.60 -7.79 16.60
CA ILE A 9 -3.70 -8.16 17.48
C ILE A 9 -3.17 -9.12 18.52
N SER A 10 -3.50 -8.84 19.77
CA SER A 10 -3.24 -9.70 20.92
C SER A 10 -3.87 -11.08 20.73
N SER A 11 -3.20 -12.13 21.22
CA SER A 11 -3.71 -13.50 21.13
C SER A 11 -5.03 -13.72 21.89
N ASP A 12 -5.37 -12.83 22.83
CA ASP A 12 -6.64 -12.83 23.56
C ASP A 12 -7.68 -11.86 22.96
N GLY A 13 -7.33 -11.12 21.90
CA GLY A 13 -8.21 -10.18 21.21
C GLY A 13 -8.55 -8.91 22.00
N SER A 14 -7.89 -8.67 23.13
CA SER A 14 -8.16 -7.52 24.02
C SER A 14 -8.03 -6.15 23.34
N ASN A 15 -7.19 -6.05 22.31
CA ASN A 15 -6.97 -4.81 21.53
C ASN A 15 -7.69 -4.78 20.18
N LEU A 16 -8.58 -5.74 19.89
CA LEU A 16 -9.18 -5.87 18.55
C LEU A 16 -9.96 -4.61 18.12
N SER A 17 -10.71 -3.99 19.03
CA SER A 17 -11.50 -2.78 18.72
C SER A 17 -10.64 -1.60 18.26
N GLU A 18 -9.38 -1.54 18.72
CA GLU A 18 -8.42 -0.50 18.37
C GLU A 18 -7.62 -0.85 17.11
N ARG A 19 -7.71 -2.10 16.64
CA ARG A 19 -6.89 -2.71 15.57
C ARG A 19 -7.74 -3.22 14.41
N LEU A 20 -8.95 -2.70 14.25
CA LEU A 20 -9.86 -3.08 13.17
C LEU A 20 -9.29 -2.74 11.79
N GLU A 21 -8.52 -1.66 11.66
CA GLU A 21 -7.83 -1.30 10.42
C GLU A 21 -6.78 -2.34 10.05
N ASP A 22 -5.88 -2.67 10.98
CA ASP A 22 -4.89 -3.75 10.83
C ASP A 22 -5.57 -5.09 10.46
N GLN A 23 -6.68 -5.41 11.14
CA GLN A 23 -7.45 -6.63 10.88
C GLN A 23 -8.09 -6.64 9.48
N LEU A 24 -8.64 -5.51 9.04
CA LEU A 24 -9.25 -5.37 7.72
C LEU A 24 -8.17 -5.49 6.63
N THR A 25 -7.03 -4.82 6.79
CA THR A 25 -5.86 -4.95 5.91
C THR A 25 -5.45 -6.41 5.78
N ALA A 26 -5.29 -7.11 6.90
CA ALA A 26 -4.95 -8.53 6.92
C ALA A 26 -5.96 -9.39 6.16
N ASN A 27 -7.26 -9.13 6.34
CA ASN A 27 -8.33 -9.90 5.72
C ASN A 27 -8.39 -9.68 4.20
N VAL A 28 -8.38 -8.41 3.76
CA VAL A 28 -8.52 -8.07 2.34
C VAL A 28 -7.30 -8.56 1.55
N PHE A 29 -6.10 -8.15 1.95
CA PHE A 29 -4.89 -8.51 1.23
C PHE A 29 -4.51 -9.98 1.48
N GLY A 30 -4.80 -10.53 2.66
CA GLY A 30 -4.56 -11.94 2.97
C GLY A 30 -5.43 -12.88 2.15
N THR A 31 -6.70 -12.51 1.92
CA THR A 31 -7.61 -13.25 1.03
C THR A 31 -7.18 -13.10 -0.43
N SER A 32 -6.72 -11.91 -0.83
CA SER A 32 -6.27 -11.64 -2.21
C SER A 32 -5.12 -12.54 -2.66
N ARG A 33 -4.32 -13.07 -1.73
CA ARG A 33 -3.24 -14.05 -2.00
C ARG A 33 -3.74 -15.33 -2.68
N TYR A 34 -5.02 -15.66 -2.51
CA TYR A 34 -5.64 -16.88 -3.01
C TYR A 34 -6.58 -16.65 -4.19
N LEU A 35 -6.69 -15.41 -4.68
CA LEU A 35 -7.47 -15.08 -5.86
C LEU A 35 -6.54 -14.90 -7.06
N PRO A 36 -6.97 -15.31 -8.27
CA PRO A 36 -6.26 -14.94 -9.48
C PRO A 36 -6.08 -13.43 -9.56
N PHE A 37 -4.85 -12.93 -9.75
CA PHE A 37 -4.46 -11.52 -9.72
C PHE A 37 -5.38 -10.66 -10.59
N HIS A 38 -5.69 -11.14 -11.80
CA HIS A 38 -6.55 -10.47 -12.77
C HIS A 38 -8.05 -10.42 -12.40
N LYS A 39 -8.51 -11.30 -11.48
CA LYS A 39 -9.87 -11.29 -10.93
C LYS A 39 -9.95 -10.62 -9.57
N GLY A 40 -8.85 -10.65 -8.82
CA GLY A 40 -8.73 -10.12 -7.47
C GLY A 40 -8.28 -8.66 -7.48
N ILE A 41 -7.00 -8.44 -7.23
CA ILE A 41 -6.50 -7.11 -6.88
C ILE A 41 -6.20 -6.20 -8.09
N GLN A 42 -5.93 -6.77 -9.27
CA GLN A 42 -5.59 -5.97 -10.46
C GLN A 42 -6.69 -4.99 -10.86
N PRO A 43 -7.99 -5.38 -10.95
CA PRO A 43 -9.06 -4.44 -11.27
C PRO A 43 -9.25 -3.35 -10.21
N ILE A 44 -8.91 -3.64 -8.94
CA ILE A 44 -8.95 -2.66 -7.85
C ILE A 44 -7.86 -1.62 -8.09
N PHE A 45 -6.60 -2.04 -8.19
CA PHE A 45 -5.49 -1.12 -8.39
C PHE A 45 -5.52 -0.36 -9.72
N SER A 46 -6.12 -0.91 -10.77
CA SER A 46 -6.30 -0.16 -12.02
C SER A 46 -7.11 1.13 -11.87
N LYS A 47 -7.84 1.30 -10.75
CA LYS A 47 -8.59 2.51 -10.39
C LYS A 47 -7.78 3.52 -9.56
N ALA A 48 -6.53 3.21 -9.21
CA ALA A 48 -5.68 4.14 -8.47
C ALA A 48 -5.51 5.45 -9.23
N VAL A 49 -5.63 6.55 -8.51
CA VAL A 49 -5.52 7.91 -9.04
C VAL A 49 -4.10 8.42 -8.80
N PHE A 50 -3.50 8.94 -9.87
CA PHE A 50 -2.17 9.56 -9.83
C PHE A 50 -2.26 11.01 -10.31
N PHE A 51 -1.35 11.85 -9.82
CA PHE A 51 -1.26 13.26 -10.19
C PHE A 51 -0.46 13.50 -11.49
N SER A 52 0.10 12.42 -12.05
CA SER A 52 0.88 12.40 -13.29
C SER A 52 0.29 11.35 -14.21
N GLN A 53 -0.04 11.75 -15.45
CA GLN A 53 -0.51 10.82 -16.47
C GLN A 53 0.54 9.76 -16.81
N THR A 54 1.83 10.14 -16.79
CA THR A 54 2.95 9.23 -17.00
C THR A 54 3.00 8.16 -15.92
N ASP A 55 2.84 8.54 -14.66
CA ASP A 55 2.86 7.63 -13.51
C ASP A 55 1.71 6.63 -13.61
N GLN A 56 0.51 7.12 -13.97
CA GLN A 56 -0.65 6.27 -14.21
C GLN A 56 -0.41 5.25 -15.33
N THR A 57 0.19 5.68 -16.45
CA THR A 57 0.52 4.78 -17.57
C THR A 57 1.55 3.73 -17.17
N VAL A 58 2.63 4.12 -16.45
CA VAL A 58 3.64 3.18 -15.96
C VAL A 58 3.01 2.16 -15.01
N PHE A 59 2.17 2.61 -14.10
CA PHE A 59 1.48 1.75 -13.14
C PHE A 59 0.56 0.74 -13.83
N ILE A 60 -0.33 1.20 -14.72
CA ILE A 60 -1.27 0.31 -15.44
C ILE A 60 -0.50 -0.71 -16.29
N ASN A 61 0.55 -0.29 -17.00
CA ASN A 61 1.35 -1.20 -17.81
C ASN A 61 2.09 -2.24 -16.95
N GLY A 62 2.62 -1.83 -15.80
CA GLY A 62 3.28 -2.74 -14.87
C GLY A 62 2.32 -3.76 -14.25
N LEU A 63 1.09 -3.34 -13.93
CA LEU A 63 0.03 -4.26 -13.49
C LEU A 63 -0.35 -5.24 -14.62
N ALA A 64 -0.48 -4.77 -15.86
CA ALA A 64 -0.83 -5.60 -17.01
C ALA A 64 0.27 -6.62 -17.38
N ALA A 65 1.53 -6.31 -17.05
CA ALA A 65 2.68 -7.18 -17.33
C ALA A 65 2.83 -8.32 -16.31
N GLN A 66 2.09 -8.32 -15.19
CA GLN A 66 2.15 -9.40 -14.20
C GLN A 66 1.57 -10.69 -14.78
N LYS A 67 2.42 -11.73 -14.91
CA LYS A 67 2.03 -13.02 -15.52
C LYS A 67 1.52 -14.03 -14.51
N ASP A 68 2.06 -14.01 -13.29
CA ASP A 68 1.64 -14.97 -12.28
C ASP A 68 0.17 -14.79 -11.93
N GLU A 69 -0.56 -15.90 -11.99
CA GLU A 69 -1.97 -15.91 -11.65
C GLU A 69 -2.17 -15.69 -10.15
N PHE A 70 -1.31 -16.23 -9.29
CA PHE A 70 -1.39 -16.06 -7.85
C PHE A 70 -0.14 -15.34 -7.34
N ILE A 71 -0.35 -14.29 -6.54
CA ILE A 71 0.74 -13.41 -6.06
C ILE A 71 0.99 -13.58 -4.56
N GLY A 72 0.61 -14.71 -3.98
CA GLY A 72 0.56 -14.89 -2.52
C GLY A 72 1.92 -14.83 -1.82
N ASP A 73 3.00 -15.13 -2.53
CA ASP A 73 4.40 -15.00 -2.12
C ASP A 73 4.98 -13.59 -2.33
N LYS A 74 4.28 -12.74 -3.08
CA LYS A 74 4.63 -11.35 -3.36
C LYS A 74 3.98 -10.35 -2.42
N VAL A 75 3.11 -10.81 -1.50
CA VAL A 75 2.43 -9.98 -0.51
C VAL A 75 3.12 -10.07 0.85
N ASN A 76 3.70 -8.96 1.28
CA ASN A 76 4.33 -8.81 2.58
C ASN A 76 3.53 -7.83 3.43
N PHE A 77 3.36 -8.14 4.73
CA PHE A 77 2.57 -7.31 5.64
C PHE A 77 3.44 -6.65 6.70
N TRP A 78 3.10 -5.40 7.05
CA TRP A 78 3.72 -4.59 8.09
C TRP A 78 5.25 -4.62 8.00
N VAL A 79 5.75 -4.27 6.80
CA VAL A 79 7.18 -4.28 6.50
C VAL A 79 7.84 -3.13 7.23
N LYS A 80 8.65 -3.46 8.24
CA LYS A 80 9.37 -2.49 9.05
C LYS A 80 10.54 -1.88 8.28
N GLY A 81 10.52 -0.57 8.13
CA GLY A 81 11.65 0.23 7.69
C GLY A 81 12.49 0.73 8.86
N GLU A 82 13.35 1.72 8.62
CA GLU A 82 14.16 2.31 9.69
C GLU A 82 13.33 3.18 10.64
N ARG A 83 12.31 3.87 10.11
CA ARG A 83 11.47 4.82 10.86
C ARG A 83 10.00 4.78 10.49
N SER A 84 9.61 3.78 9.70
CA SER A 84 8.24 3.59 9.26
C SER A 84 7.89 2.11 9.24
N GLU A 85 6.63 1.82 9.00
CA GLU A 85 6.14 0.49 8.73
C GLU A 85 5.13 0.62 7.61
N ILE A 86 5.33 -0.11 6.53
CA ILE A 86 4.41 -0.12 5.38
C ILE A 86 3.39 -1.23 5.64
N ASP A 87 2.10 -0.91 5.68
CA ASP A 87 1.03 -1.87 5.98
C ASP A 87 1.07 -3.09 5.05
N VAL A 88 1.19 -2.85 3.74
CA VAL A 88 1.36 -3.91 2.74
C VAL A 88 2.40 -3.51 1.69
N LEU A 89 3.35 -4.41 1.44
CA LEU A 89 4.32 -4.29 0.35
C LEU A 89 4.07 -5.40 -0.67
N LEU A 90 3.80 -5.01 -1.92
CA LEU A 90 3.66 -5.90 -3.05
C LEU A 90 4.87 -5.80 -3.97
N GLU A 91 5.57 -6.92 -4.14
CA GLU A 91 6.75 -7.03 -4.99
C GLU A 91 6.41 -7.83 -6.25
N LEU A 92 5.85 -7.13 -7.24
CA LEU A 92 5.53 -7.70 -8.55
C LEU A 92 6.76 -7.68 -9.47
N ASP A 93 6.69 -8.41 -10.59
CA ASP A 93 7.83 -8.59 -11.50
C ASP A 93 8.29 -7.25 -12.13
N HIS A 94 7.35 -6.31 -12.28
CA HIS A 94 7.57 -5.03 -12.96
C HIS A 94 7.25 -3.82 -12.09
N LEU A 95 6.78 -4.01 -10.86
CA LEU A 95 6.38 -2.94 -9.95
C LEU A 95 6.67 -3.33 -8.51
N THR A 96 7.03 -2.35 -7.69
CA THR A 96 6.92 -2.50 -6.23
C THR A 96 5.92 -1.48 -5.72
N ILE A 97 4.93 -1.94 -4.95
CA ILE A 97 3.83 -1.12 -4.46
C ILE A 97 3.82 -1.18 -2.93
N GLY A 98 4.20 -0.08 -2.29
CA GLY A 98 3.91 0.14 -0.88
C GLY A 98 2.48 0.66 -0.73
N ILE A 99 1.77 0.17 0.27
CA ILE A 99 0.37 0.50 0.52
C ILE A 99 0.25 0.92 1.98
N GLU A 100 -0.35 2.08 2.19
CA GLU A 100 -0.72 2.59 3.50
C GLU A 100 -2.25 2.68 3.56
N VAL A 101 -2.87 2.06 4.56
CA VAL A 101 -4.33 2.02 4.71
C VAL A 101 -4.77 3.01 5.79
N LYS A 102 -5.74 3.85 5.47
CA LYS A 102 -6.33 4.87 6.35
C LYS A 102 -7.85 4.88 6.15
N TYR A 103 -8.55 3.98 6.86
CA TYR A 103 -10.00 3.83 6.75
C TYR A 103 -10.76 4.81 7.65
N HIS A 104 -10.43 4.85 8.95
CA HIS A 104 -11.01 5.80 9.92
C HIS A 104 -9.96 6.44 10.83
N SER A 105 -8.70 6.34 10.45
CA SER A 105 -7.58 6.90 11.22
C SER A 105 -6.89 8.01 10.41
N PRO A 106 -6.44 9.10 11.08
CA PRO A 106 -5.54 10.05 10.44
C PRO A 106 -4.16 9.42 10.26
N LEU A 107 -3.29 10.07 9.47
CA LEU A 107 -1.87 9.74 9.49
C LEU A 107 -1.33 9.89 10.91
N SER A 108 -0.44 8.97 11.31
CA SER A 108 0.21 8.95 12.62
C SER A 108 1.10 10.18 12.86
N SER A 109 1.59 10.80 11.78
CA SER A 109 2.44 12.00 11.78
C SER A 109 2.39 12.69 10.42
N ASP A 110 2.71 13.98 10.38
CA ASP A 110 2.68 14.78 9.14
C ASP A 110 3.66 14.29 8.05
N ASP A 111 4.75 13.63 8.45
CA ASP A 111 5.81 13.12 7.57
C ASP A 111 5.75 11.59 7.38
N GLN A 112 4.67 10.91 7.83
CA GLN A 112 4.56 9.44 7.75
C GLN A 112 4.83 8.90 6.33
N LEU A 113 4.10 9.43 5.34
CA LEU A 113 4.20 8.97 3.94
C LEU A 113 5.58 9.27 3.33
N GLU A 114 6.28 10.30 3.81
CA GLU A 114 7.65 10.60 3.38
C GLU A 114 8.64 9.56 3.88
N ARG A 115 8.47 9.10 5.13
CA ARG A 115 9.30 8.04 5.71
C ARG A 115 9.06 6.71 5.01
N GLU A 116 7.80 6.36 4.76
CA GLU A 116 7.44 5.14 4.03
C GLU A 116 7.96 5.16 2.59
N ALA A 117 7.81 6.28 1.87
CA ALA A 117 8.38 6.43 0.53
C ALA A 117 9.92 6.31 0.56
N SER A 118 10.58 6.86 1.58
CA SER A 118 12.03 6.76 1.74
C SER A 118 12.48 5.32 2.02
N ASP A 119 11.74 4.59 2.86
CA ASP A 119 12.03 3.18 3.15
C ASP A 119 11.72 2.30 1.93
N LEU A 120 10.69 2.63 1.13
CA LEU A 120 10.38 1.95 -0.14
C LEU A 120 11.53 2.08 -1.16
N LEU A 121 12.20 3.24 -1.24
CA LEU A 121 13.36 3.44 -2.12
C LEU A 121 14.59 2.61 -1.72
N LYS A 122 14.72 2.27 -0.43
CA LYS A 122 15.81 1.41 0.05
C LYS A 122 15.57 -0.06 -0.29
N GLY A 123 14.35 -0.42 -0.69
CA GLY A 123 13.99 -1.76 -1.13
C GLY A 123 14.89 -2.24 -2.26
N LYS A 124 15.18 -3.54 -2.30
CA LYS A 124 16.01 -4.13 -3.35
C LYS A 124 15.23 -4.14 -4.68
N GLY A 125 15.95 -4.11 -5.80
CA GLY A 125 15.38 -4.21 -7.15
C GLY A 125 15.21 -2.87 -7.87
N GLN A 126 15.18 -2.94 -9.20
CA GLN A 126 15.15 -1.78 -10.09
C GLN A 126 13.74 -1.44 -10.62
N THR A 127 12.72 -2.12 -10.10
CA THR A 127 11.33 -1.87 -10.48
C THR A 127 10.90 -0.47 -10.03
N PRO A 128 10.07 0.23 -10.83
CA PRO A 128 9.39 1.45 -10.40
C PRO A 128 8.69 1.27 -9.05
N LYS A 129 8.85 2.27 -8.17
CA LYS A 129 8.32 2.25 -6.80
C LYS A 129 7.10 3.13 -6.71
N PHE A 130 5.99 2.56 -6.24
CA PHE A 130 4.72 3.24 -6.06
C PHE A 130 4.32 3.19 -4.58
N LEU A 131 3.94 4.35 -4.02
CA LEU A 131 3.28 4.42 -2.72
C LEU A 131 1.81 4.76 -2.95
N LEU A 132 0.91 3.88 -2.50
CA LEU A 132 -0.53 4.06 -2.58
C LEU A 132 -1.11 4.33 -1.21
N LEU A 133 -1.84 5.44 -1.08
CA LEU A 133 -2.69 5.70 0.07
C LEU A 133 -4.10 5.16 -0.21
N LEU A 134 -4.59 4.24 0.62
CA LEU A 134 -5.94 3.71 0.56
C LEU A 134 -6.77 4.32 1.67
N GLY A 135 -7.93 4.87 1.37
CA GLY A 135 -8.81 5.42 2.40
C GLY A 135 -10.18 5.81 1.87
N THR A 136 -11.03 6.40 2.71
CA THR A 136 -12.36 6.81 2.28
C THR A 136 -12.38 8.23 1.73
N GLU A 137 -13.30 8.50 0.82
CA GLU A 137 -13.63 9.87 0.43
C GLU A 137 -14.55 10.56 1.45
N PRO A 138 -14.38 11.87 1.67
CA PRO A 138 -13.44 12.78 0.99
C PRO A 138 -12.02 12.81 1.58
N GLU A 139 -11.76 12.14 2.70
CA GLU A 139 -10.55 12.27 3.51
C GLU A 139 -9.28 11.90 2.72
N VAL A 140 -9.29 10.78 2.01
CA VAL A 140 -8.12 10.31 1.24
C VAL A 140 -7.72 11.30 0.15
N ASN A 141 -8.70 11.93 -0.51
CA ASN A 141 -8.46 12.96 -1.54
C ASN A 141 -7.78 14.19 -0.94
N MET A 142 -8.23 14.61 0.25
CA MET A 142 -7.65 15.74 0.98
C MET A 142 -6.21 15.43 1.44
N MET A 143 -5.99 14.24 1.98
CA MET A 143 -4.65 13.80 2.40
C MET A 143 -3.69 13.74 1.20
N ALA A 144 -4.11 13.09 0.10
CA ALA A 144 -3.29 12.97 -1.10
C ALA A 144 -2.94 14.34 -1.70
N LYS A 145 -3.90 15.27 -1.74
CA LYS A 145 -3.64 16.64 -2.22
C LYS A 145 -2.63 17.37 -1.35
N LYS A 146 -2.76 17.29 -0.02
CA LYS A 146 -1.81 17.91 0.94
C LYS A 146 -0.39 17.38 0.74
N VAL A 147 -0.22 16.08 0.52
CA VAL A 147 1.09 15.45 0.25
C VAL A 147 1.72 16.03 -1.02
N MET A 148 0.95 16.14 -2.09
CA MET A 148 1.43 16.67 -3.37
C MET A 148 1.77 18.16 -3.33
N GLU A 149 0.97 18.96 -2.61
CA GLU A 149 1.22 20.40 -2.42
C GLU A 149 2.51 20.64 -1.63
N ASN A 150 2.77 19.82 -0.61
CA ASN A 150 3.96 19.95 0.23
C ASN A 150 5.24 19.48 -0.49
N ARG A 151 5.14 18.68 -1.56
CA ARG A 151 6.27 18.17 -2.39
C ARG A 151 7.40 17.51 -1.57
N LYS A 152 7.05 16.83 -0.49
CA LYS A 152 8.05 16.26 0.43
C LYS A 152 8.43 14.82 0.12
N LEU A 153 7.71 14.13 -0.77
CA LEU A 153 8.05 12.77 -1.15
C LEU A 153 9.40 12.74 -1.90
N PRO A 154 10.25 11.74 -1.62
CA PRO A 154 11.55 11.63 -2.25
C PRO A 154 11.42 11.35 -3.76
N SER A 155 12.37 11.88 -4.55
CA SER A 155 12.43 11.62 -5.98
C SER A 155 12.61 10.12 -6.25
N GLY A 156 11.81 9.56 -7.15
CA GLY A 156 11.86 8.13 -7.52
C GLY A 156 10.74 7.28 -6.95
N VAL A 157 9.88 7.84 -6.08
CA VAL A 157 8.61 7.21 -5.68
C VAL A 157 7.46 7.93 -6.37
N HIS A 158 6.62 7.16 -7.04
CA HIS A 158 5.37 7.63 -7.60
C HIS A 158 4.27 7.50 -6.55
N PHE A 159 3.47 8.55 -6.38
CA PHE A 159 2.43 8.57 -5.36
C PHE A 159 1.04 8.62 -5.97
N GLY A 160 0.18 7.74 -5.49
CA GLY A 160 -1.23 7.69 -5.87
C GLY A 160 -2.10 7.34 -4.67
N TYR A 161 -3.40 7.32 -4.91
CA TYR A 161 -4.37 6.93 -3.90
C TYR A 161 -5.52 6.13 -4.49
N LEU A 162 -6.27 5.46 -3.62
CA LEU A 162 -7.48 4.70 -3.98
C LEU A 162 -8.55 4.91 -2.91
N SER A 163 -9.79 5.10 -3.37
CA SER A 163 -11.00 5.26 -2.57
C SER A 163 -12.03 4.16 -2.76
#